data_AF-A0A2V6DLL8-F1
#
_entry.id   AF-A0A2V6DLL8-F1
#
_cell.length_a   1.000
_cell.length_b   1.000
_cell.length_c   1.000
_cell.angle_alpha   90.00
_cell.angle_beta   90.00
_cell.angle_gamma   90.00
#
_symmetry.space_group_name_H-M   'P 1'
#
loop_
_entity.id
_entity.type
_entity.pdbx_description
1 polymer ?
#
loop_
_entity_poly.entity_id
_entity_poly.type
_entity_poly.pdbx_seq_one_letter_code
_entity_poly.pdbx_strand_id
1 'polypeptide(L)'
;MHSINRYAEMRQENARVGERPLFTLPKTPNELELQARWFAGEFGRKFQTLIGEPVEIVQFGFWNHEAGPDFQDAAIRIAGGPVLHGAIE
;
A
#
# COMPACT_ATOMS: atom_id res chain seq x y z
N MET A 1 6.39 -0.83 -56.39
CA MET A 1 5.56 0.17 -55.70
C MET A 1 5.32 -0.33 -54.28
N HIS A 2 5.85 0.41 -53.30
CA HIS A 2 5.54 0.38 -51.86
C HIS A 2 5.88 -0.84 -50.98
N SER A 3 7.18 -0.90 -50.68
CA SER A 3 7.79 -1.29 -49.41
C SER A 3 7.26 -0.46 -48.21
N ILE A 4 6.01 -0.68 -47.75
CA ILE A 4 5.48 0.05 -46.57
C ILE A 4 5.53 -0.79 -45.28
N ASN A 5 5.51 -2.12 -45.35
CA ASN A 5 5.18 -2.91 -44.17
C ASN A 5 6.38 -3.42 -43.33
N ARG A 6 7.62 -3.30 -43.84
CA ARG A 6 8.80 -3.84 -43.14
C ARG A 6 9.15 -3.06 -41.86
N TYR A 7 8.86 -1.75 -41.85
CA TYR A 7 9.10 -0.88 -40.69
C TYR A 7 8.08 -1.11 -39.56
N ALA A 8 6.87 -1.60 -39.88
CA ALA A 8 5.84 -1.92 -38.90
C ALA A 8 6.14 -3.23 -38.16
N GLU A 9 6.60 -4.26 -38.89
CA GLU A 9 7.04 -5.54 -38.30
C GLU A 9 8.25 -5.35 -37.36
N MET A 10 9.26 -4.58 -37.77
CA MET A 10 10.44 -4.31 -36.91
C MET A 10 10.08 -3.58 -35.61
N ARG A 11 9.01 -2.76 -35.57
CA ARG A 11 8.55 -2.09 -34.34
C ARG A 11 7.81 -3.01 -33.39
N GLN A 12 7.18 -4.08 -33.88
CA GLN A 12 6.54 -5.10 -33.05
C GLN A 12 7.54 -6.14 -32.51
N GLU A 13 8.55 -6.53 -33.31
CA GLU A 13 9.60 -7.45 -32.86
C GLU A 13 10.60 -6.79 -31.89
N ASN A 14 10.86 -5.49 -32.00
CA ASN A 14 11.63 -4.73 -31.01
C ASN A 14 10.76 -4.29 -29.82
N ALA A 15 9.91 -5.19 -29.34
CA ALA A 15 9.15 -5.01 -28.11
C ALA A 15 10.12 -4.95 -26.91
N ARG A 16 10.62 -3.73 -26.66
CA ARG A 16 11.26 -3.26 -25.43
C ARG A 16 12.58 -3.98 -25.08
N VAL A 17 13.63 -3.71 -25.85
CA VAL A 17 14.99 -3.77 -25.31
C VAL A 17 15.19 -2.55 -24.41
N GLY A 18 14.71 -2.65 -23.17
CA GLY A 18 15.10 -1.76 -22.09
C GLY A 18 16.24 -2.43 -21.32
N GLU A 19 17.27 -1.66 -20.97
CA GLU A 19 18.28 -2.14 -20.02
C GLU A 19 17.59 -2.56 -18.72
N ARG A 20 17.87 -3.79 -18.26
CA ARG A 20 17.45 -4.20 -16.92
C ARG A 20 18.23 -3.32 -15.94
N PRO A 21 17.56 -2.56 -15.06
CA PRO A 21 18.27 -1.76 -14.08
C PRO A 21 19.13 -2.70 -13.24
N LEU A 22 20.44 -2.45 -13.21
CA LEU A 22 21.40 -3.25 -12.44
C LEU A 22 21.11 -3.19 -10.93
N PHE A 23 20.40 -2.14 -10.50
CA PHE A 23 19.92 -1.94 -9.15
C PHE A 23 18.44 -1.56 -9.18
N THR A 24 17.60 -2.37 -8.56
CA THR A 24 16.23 -1.97 -8.22
C THR A 24 16.28 -1.19 -6.92
N LEU A 25 16.04 0.13 -6.99
CA LEU A 25 15.79 0.90 -5.78
C LEU A 25 14.55 0.32 -5.10
N PRO A 26 14.54 0.14 -3.77
CA PRO A 26 13.32 -0.24 -3.07
C PRO A 26 12.27 0.83 -3.35
N LYS A 27 11.17 0.43 -4.00
CA LYS A 27 10.05 1.31 -4.28
C LYS A 27 9.41 1.67 -2.95
N THR A 28 9.37 2.96 -2.61
CA THR A 28 8.53 3.43 -1.50
C THR A 28 7.08 3.11 -1.85
N PRO A 29 6.36 2.36 -1.00
CA PRO A 29 4.97 2.04 -1.27
C PRO A 29 4.15 3.33 -1.34
N ASN A 30 3.21 3.38 -2.28
CA ASN A 30 2.24 4.48 -2.29
C ASN A 30 1.23 4.30 -1.15
N GLU A 31 0.41 5.32 -0.91
CA GLU A 31 -0.62 5.34 0.13
C GLU A 31 -1.57 4.14 0.02
N LEU A 32 -2.05 3.84 -1.19
CA LEU A 32 -2.93 2.69 -1.44
C LEU A 32 -2.27 1.35 -1.07
N GLU A 33 -0.99 1.18 -1.39
CA GLU A 33 -0.21 0.00 -1.01
C GLU A 33 -0.03 -0.07 0.52
N LEU A 34 0.19 1.06 1.20
CA LEU A 34 0.29 1.10 2.66
C LEU A 34 -1.04 0.73 3.33
N GLN A 35 -2.16 1.32 2.88
CA GLN A 35 -3.49 0.98 3.36
C GLN A 35 -3.81 -0.51 3.14
N ALA A 36 -3.49 -1.05 1.96
CA ALA A 36 -3.71 -2.47 1.67
C ALA A 36 -2.93 -3.39 2.63
N ARG A 37 -1.65 -3.05 2.90
CA ARG A 37 -0.80 -3.81 3.82
C ARG A 37 -1.23 -3.67 5.27
N TRP A 38 -1.72 -2.49 5.65
CA TRP A 38 -2.33 -2.24 6.95
C TRP A 38 -3.56 -3.13 7.15
N PHE A 39 -4.48 -3.13 6.18
CA PHE A 39 -5.68 -3.96 6.21
C PHE A 39 -5.35 -5.46 6.25
N ALA A 40 -4.31 -5.89 5.53
CA ALA A 40 -3.80 -7.25 5.55
C ALA A 40 -3.12 -7.63 6.89
N GLY A 41 -2.85 -6.66 7.76
CA GLY A 41 -2.18 -6.86 9.05
C GLY A 41 -0.68 -7.12 8.95
N GLU A 42 -0.04 -6.72 7.85
CA GLU A 42 1.39 -6.98 7.59
C GLU A 42 2.31 -6.32 8.63
N PHE A 43 1.90 -5.17 9.18
CA PHE A 43 2.62 -4.45 10.22
C PHE A 43 2.42 -5.04 11.63
N GLY A 44 1.61 -6.09 11.74
CA GLY A 44 1.22 -6.67 13.02
C GLY A 44 0.18 -5.81 13.75
N ARG A 45 -0.03 -6.13 15.02
CA ARG A 45 -1.07 -5.53 15.86
C ARG A 45 -0.53 -4.74 17.05
N LYS A 46 0.78 -4.67 17.23
CA LYS A 46 1.42 -4.07 18.41
C LYS A 46 2.28 -2.90 17.96
N PHE A 47 1.96 -1.73 18.48
CA PHE A 47 2.60 -0.46 18.18
C PHE A 47 2.93 0.26 19.48
N GLN A 48 3.58 1.42 19.36
CA GLN A 48 3.84 2.32 20.48
C GLN A 48 3.41 3.74 20.10
N THR A 49 2.85 4.48 21.06
CA THR A 49 2.63 5.92 20.90
C THR A 49 3.97 6.66 20.83
N LEU A 50 3.94 7.93 20.42
CA LEU A 50 5.15 8.77 20.37
C LEU A 50 5.81 8.96 21.75
N ILE A 51 5.07 8.73 22.84
CA ILE A 51 5.57 8.79 24.22
C ILE A 51 5.88 7.40 24.80
N GLY A 52 5.83 6.35 23.97
CA GLY A 52 6.25 4.99 24.33
C GLY A 52 5.18 4.09 24.95
N GLU A 53 3.92 4.52 24.99
CA GLU A 53 2.84 3.68 25.52
C GLU A 53 2.47 2.59 24.51
N PRO A 54 2.23 1.34 24.95
CA PRO A 54 1.87 0.26 24.04
C PRO A 54 0.46 0.48 23.47
N VAL A 55 0.33 0.32 22.16
CA VAL A 55 -0.94 0.35 21.43
C VAL A 55 -1.16 -1.03 20.80
N GLU A 56 -2.37 -1.56 20.95
CA GLU A 56 -2.77 -2.80 20.30
C GLU A 56 -3.95 -2.57 19.36
N ILE A 57 -3.84 -3.05 18.13
CA ILE A 57 -4.93 -3.07 17.17
C ILE A 57 -5.83 -4.28 17.46
N VAL A 58 -7.03 -3.99 17.96
CA VAL A 58 -8.09 -4.98 18.19
C VAL A 58 -8.79 -5.28 16.88
N GLN A 59 -9.15 -4.24 16.12
CA GLN A 59 -9.77 -4.31 14.80
C GLN A 59 -9.19 -3.21 13.91
N PHE A 60 -8.75 -3.58 12.70
CA PHE A 60 -8.17 -2.63 11.73
C PHE A 60 -9.21 -1.66 11.12
N GLY A 61 -10.50 -1.95 11.31
CA GLY A 61 -11.62 -1.22 10.72
C GLY A 61 -12.02 -1.77 9.34
N PHE A 62 -12.99 -1.10 8.73
CA PHE A 62 -13.40 -1.33 7.35
C PHE A 62 -12.66 -0.37 6.44
N TRP A 63 -11.96 -0.91 5.43
CA TRP A 63 -11.25 -0.10 4.45
C TRP A 63 -12.25 0.67 3.59
N ASN A 64 -12.18 2.00 3.65
CA ASN A 64 -12.98 2.89 2.84
C ASN A 64 -12.20 3.24 1.57
N HIS A 65 -12.83 3.09 0.42
CA HIS A 65 -12.27 3.51 -0.87
C HIS A 65 -12.95 4.77 -1.43
N GLU A 66 -13.89 5.34 -0.68
CA GLU A 66 -14.63 6.54 -1.01
C GLU A 66 -14.10 7.74 -0.21
N ALA A 67 -14.80 8.88 -0.28
CA ALA A 67 -14.47 10.03 0.54
C ALA A 67 -14.69 9.74 2.03
N GLY A 68 -13.80 10.23 2.87
CA GLY A 68 -13.78 9.97 4.31
C GLY A 68 -12.49 9.29 4.73
N PRO A 69 -12.43 8.75 5.94
CA PRO A 69 -11.19 8.19 6.46
C PRO A 69 -10.85 6.86 5.85
N ASP A 70 -9.55 6.56 5.75
CA ASP A 70 -9.02 5.33 5.19
C ASP A 70 -9.64 4.09 5.83
N PHE A 71 -9.81 4.09 7.16
CA PHE A 71 -10.49 3.01 7.87
C PHE A 71 -11.57 3.54 8.80
N GLN A 72 -12.76 2.96 8.70
CA GLN A 72 -13.90 3.25 9.58
C GLN A 72 -14.07 2.15 10.62
N ASP A 73 -14.63 2.50 11.79
CA ASP A 73 -14.90 1.56 12.89
C ASP A 73 -13.70 0.71 13.32
N ALA A 74 -12.50 1.28 13.27
CA ALA A 74 -11.33 0.65 13.83
C ALA A 74 -11.41 0.64 15.36
N ALA A 75 -10.75 -0.32 15.98
CA ALA A 75 -10.72 -0.47 17.43
C ALA A 75 -9.30 -0.72 17.92
N ILE A 76 -8.84 0.08 18.87
CA ILE A 76 -7.50 -0.01 19.45
C ILE A 76 -7.57 -0.03 20.96
N ARG A 77 -6.50 -0.50 21.59
CA ARG A 77 -6.32 -0.45 23.04
C ARG A 77 -4.97 0.19 23.35
N ILE A 78 -4.97 1.22 24.20
CA ILE A 78 -3.75 1.94 24.61
C ILE A 78 -3.45 1.59 26.06
N ALA A 79 -2.20 1.27 26.37
CA ALA A 79 -1.72 0.99 27.73
C ALA A 79 -2.53 -0.09 28.50
N GLY A 80 -3.16 -1.02 27.78
CA GLY A 80 -4.04 -2.04 28.38
C GLY A 80 -5.37 -1.51 28.91
N GLY A 81 -5.73 -0.25 28.62
CA GLY A 81 -6.98 0.39 29.01
C GLY A 81 -8.21 -0.09 28.22
N PRO A 82 -9.32 0.67 28.25
CA PRO A 82 -10.52 0.33 27.49
C PRO A 82 -10.26 0.36 25.97
N VAL A 83 -11.07 -0.38 25.22
CA VAL A 83 -11.04 -0.35 23.75
C VAL A 83 -11.62 0.98 23.28
N LEU A 84 -10.87 1.67 22.43
CA LEU A 84 -11.24 2.93 21.78
C LEU A 84 -11.67 2.61 20.36
N HIS A 85 -12.80 3.16 19.95
CA HIS A 85 -13.34 3.00 18.59
C HIS A 85 -13.23 4.33 17.83
N GLY A 86 -12.90 4.26 16.55
CA GLY A 86 -12.80 5.46 15.72
C GLY A 86 -12.30 5.21 14.30
N ALA A 87 -12.06 6.31 13.60
CA ALA A 87 -11.47 6.31 12.27
C ALA A 87 -9.92 6.31 12.34
N ILE A 88 -9.27 5.73 11.33
CA ILE A 88 -7.81 5.77 11.14
C ILE A 88 -7.49 6.37 9.76
N GLU A 89 -6.43 7.18 9.74
CA GLU A 89 -5.79 7.89 8.60
C GLU A 89 -4.26 7.80 8.75
#